data_AF-A0A8J8GIC3-F1
#
_entry.id   AF-A0A8J8GIC3-F1
#
_cell.length_a   1.000
_cell.length_b   1.000
_cell.length_c   1.000
_cell.angle_alpha   90.00
_cell.angle_beta   90.00
_cell.angle_gamma   90.00
#
_symmetry.space_group_name_H-M   'P 1'
#
loop_
_entity.id
_entity.type
_entity.pdbx_description
1 polymer ?
#
loop_
_entity_poly.entity_id
_entity_poly.type
_entity_poly.pdbx_seq_one_letter_code
_entity_poly.pdbx_strand_id
1 'polypeptide(L)'
;MIATTLVLPALTLGFLAVIWRLVAAIVSLFVLPSIVAGAVALGLLAIFVGVQLGRVSTVAAHADARPVPPDAYPALGGAVTRAAAQLDVPVPTIAVSDRSAPEALVVGFRPENVHLVLSRGTIDALEDDELEAVVAHELAHVANRDAMVMTAAATPVVLARALKSKASRLAFARPDETESLTAFLRRSPGKFVGYTLMGIAAVPQRLLWFLFGGLSLVTLALATPAVAVLSRGRELAADRTAATATGSPAALASALRTLEDGIAETPAEDLREASSVSSLSILPLDRPGDDATAAGTAGSTVSGKRGGRLERLLFATHPSTERRLEILADLEATEAAT
;
A
#
# COMPACT_ATOMS: atom_id res chain seq x y z
N MET A 1 16.00 2.92 -10.54
CA MET A 1 14.57 2.80 -10.93
C MET A 1 14.33 1.74 -12.00
N ILE A 2 15.06 1.72 -13.13
CA ILE A 2 14.86 0.73 -14.22
C ILE A 2 14.90 -0.73 -13.73
N ALA A 3 15.83 -1.06 -12.82
CA ALA A 3 15.90 -2.39 -12.24
C ALA A 3 14.61 -2.76 -11.49
N THR A 4 14.08 -1.89 -10.63
CA THR A 4 12.87 -2.14 -9.84
C THR A 4 11.60 -2.20 -10.71
N THR A 5 11.50 -1.33 -11.72
CA THR A 5 10.35 -1.31 -12.64
C THR A 5 10.30 -2.52 -13.57
N LEU A 6 11.43 -3.17 -13.85
CA LEU A 6 11.49 -4.44 -14.60
C LEU A 6 11.35 -5.67 -13.70
N VAL A 7 11.90 -5.60 -12.47
CA VAL A 7 11.88 -6.71 -11.50
C VAL A 7 10.46 -7.02 -11.04
N LEU A 8 9.62 -6.02 -10.76
CA LEU A 8 8.24 -6.26 -10.27
C LEU A 8 7.34 -6.96 -11.31
N PRO A 9 7.28 -6.52 -12.58
CA PRO A 9 6.60 -7.26 -13.64
C PRO A 9 7.17 -8.68 -13.82
N ALA A 10 8.50 -8.83 -13.80
CA ALA A 10 9.12 -10.15 -13.93
C ALA A 10 8.77 -11.09 -12.77
N LEU A 11 8.78 -10.61 -11.52
CA LEU A 11 8.34 -11.34 -10.35
C LEU A 11 6.86 -11.72 -10.44
N THR A 12 6.03 -10.80 -10.93
CA THR A 12 4.58 -11.03 -11.11
C THR A 12 4.31 -12.08 -12.18
N LEU A 13 4.93 -11.95 -13.36
CA LEU A 13 4.80 -12.91 -14.46
C LEU A 13 5.36 -14.28 -14.09
N GLY A 14 6.52 -14.32 -13.42
CA GLY A 14 7.10 -15.55 -12.89
C GLY A 14 6.19 -16.24 -11.88
N PHE A 15 5.64 -15.48 -10.92
CA PHE A 15 4.68 -16.01 -9.94
C PHE A 15 3.42 -16.57 -10.60
N LEU A 16 2.83 -15.83 -11.56
CA LEU A 16 1.65 -16.27 -12.31
C LEU A 16 1.96 -17.51 -13.16
N ALA A 17 3.14 -17.58 -13.78
CA ALA A 17 3.56 -18.75 -14.55
C ALA A 17 3.73 -20.00 -13.67
N VAL A 18 4.29 -19.86 -12.47
CA VAL A 18 4.40 -20.97 -11.51
C VAL A 18 3.01 -21.40 -11.04
N ILE A 19 2.12 -20.46 -10.70
CA ILE A 19 0.73 -20.79 -10.36
C ILE A 19 0.05 -21.53 -11.50
N TRP A 20 0.17 -21.02 -12.73
CA TRP A 20 -0.43 -21.66 -13.90
C TRP A 20 0.10 -23.08 -14.09
N ARG A 21 1.42 -23.31 -13.96
CA ARG A 21 2.01 -24.65 -14.06
C ARG A 21 1.49 -25.59 -12.97
N LEU A 22 1.35 -25.11 -11.73
CA LEU A 22 0.77 -25.89 -10.64
C LEU A 22 -0.69 -26.25 -10.93
N VAL A 23 -1.50 -25.27 -11.34
CA VAL A 23 -2.91 -25.48 -11.71
C VAL A 23 -3.04 -26.45 -12.87
N ALA A 24 -2.24 -26.28 -13.93
CA ALA A 24 -2.24 -27.16 -15.10
C ALA A 24 -1.86 -28.61 -14.72
N ALA A 25 -0.84 -28.79 -13.88
CA ALA A 25 -0.46 -30.11 -13.38
C ALA A 25 -1.59 -30.78 -12.58
N ILE A 26 -2.29 -30.02 -11.73
CA ILE A 26 -3.45 -30.53 -10.98
C ILE A 26 -4.59 -30.90 -11.93
N VAL A 27 -4.96 -30.01 -12.85
CA VAL A 27 -6.04 -30.24 -13.81
C VAL A 27 -5.74 -31.47 -14.69
N SER A 28 -4.48 -31.68 -15.05
CA SER A 28 -4.05 -32.89 -15.78
C SER A 28 -4.23 -34.19 -14.98
N LEU A 29 -4.23 -34.12 -13.65
CA LEU A 29 -4.53 -35.27 -12.78
C LEU A 29 -6.01 -35.68 -12.84
N PHE A 30 -6.90 -34.73 -13.17
CA PHE A 30 -8.35 -34.95 -13.25
C PHE A 30 -8.86 -35.13 -14.69
N VAL A 31 -7.97 -35.25 -15.68
CA VAL A 31 -8.31 -35.39 -17.12
C VAL A 31 -9.25 -34.27 -17.61
N LEU A 32 -9.21 -33.11 -16.95
CA LEU A 32 -9.99 -31.95 -17.35
C LEU A 32 -9.23 -31.19 -18.45
N PRO A 33 -9.92 -30.62 -19.46
CA PRO A 33 -9.25 -29.81 -20.47
C PRO A 33 -8.56 -28.60 -19.83
N SER A 34 -7.31 -28.35 -20.18
CA SER A 34 -6.50 -27.21 -19.72
C SER A 34 -7.15 -25.84 -19.99
N ILE A 35 -8.12 -25.77 -20.90
CA ILE A 35 -8.98 -24.61 -21.15
C ILE A 35 -9.80 -24.22 -19.90
N VAL A 36 -10.27 -25.20 -19.11
CA VAL A 36 -11.05 -24.94 -17.89
C VAL A 36 -10.18 -24.26 -16.83
N ALA A 37 -8.93 -24.69 -16.68
CA ALA A 37 -7.94 -24.02 -15.82
C ALA A 37 -7.69 -22.56 -16.25
N GLY A 38 -7.55 -22.34 -17.56
CA GLY A 38 -7.35 -21.00 -18.14
C GLY A 38 -8.54 -20.07 -17.87
N ALA A 39 -9.77 -20.56 -18.05
CA ALA A 39 -10.98 -19.79 -17.81
C ALA A 39 -11.15 -19.40 -16.32
N VAL A 40 -10.85 -20.32 -15.39
CA VAL A 40 -10.89 -20.04 -13.95
C VAL A 40 -9.82 -19.01 -13.56
N ALA A 41 -8.60 -19.14 -14.07
CA ALA A 41 -7.52 -18.19 -13.80
C ALA A 41 -7.84 -16.78 -14.33
N LEU A 42 -8.40 -16.69 -15.54
CA LEU A 42 -8.81 -15.42 -16.14
C LEU A 42 -9.98 -14.78 -15.38
N GLY A 43 -10.97 -15.58 -14.95
CA GLY A 43 -12.09 -15.10 -14.13
C GLY A 43 -11.65 -14.55 -12.77
N LEU A 44 -10.72 -15.23 -12.10
CA LEU A 44 -10.14 -14.76 -10.83
C LEU A 44 -9.31 -13.48 -11.01
N LEU A 45 -8.56 -13.37 -12.11
CA LEU A 45 -7.82 -12.15 -12.47
C LEU A 45 -8.79 -10.98 -12.75
N ALA A 46 -9.88 -11.23 -13.48
CA ALA A 46 -10.90 -10.22 -13.76
C ALA A 46 -11.60 -9.73 -12.49
N ILE A 47 -11.96 -10.63 -11.57
CA ILE A 47 -12.52 -10.27 -10.26
C ILE A 47 -11.51 -9.45 -9.45
N PHE A 48 -10.25 -9.86 -9.44
CA PHE A 48 -9.18 -9.13 -8.74
C PHE A 48 -9.01 -7.71 -9.27
N VAL A 49 -8.90 -7.55 -10.60
CA VAL A 49 -8.80 -6.24 -11.25
C VAL A 49 -10.06 -5.40 -10.97
N GLY A 50 -11.24 -5.99 -11.03
CA GLY A 50 -12.51 -5.32 -10.73
C GLY A 50 -12.59 -4.80 -9.30
N VAL A 51 -12.14 -5.58 -8.30
CA VAL A 51 -12.09 -5.15 -6.89
C VAL A 51 -11.09 -4.01 -6.68
N GLN A 52 -9.97 -4.00 -7.40
CA GLN A 52 -8.98 -2.93 -7.29
C GLN A 52 -9.48 -1.61 -7.89
N LEU A 53 -10.23 -1.67 -8.99
CA LEU A 53 -10.79 -0.48 -9.63
C LEU A 53 -11.98 0.12 -8.86
N GLY A 54 -12.68 -0.67 -8.04
CA GLY A 54 -13.89 -0.25 -7.32
C GLY A 54 -13.68 0.44 -5.97
N ARG A 55 -12.45 0.57 -5.47
CA ARG A 55 -12.15 1.02 -4.09
C ARG A 55 -11.93 2.52 -3.89
N VAL A 56 -12.04 3.33 -4.95
CA VAL A 56 -11.71 4.77 -4.91
C VAL A 56 -12.62 5.58 -3.98
N SER A 57 -13.90 5.21 -3.86
CA SER A 57 -14.87 5.94 -3.03
C SER A 57 -14.72 5.72 -1.52
N THR A 58 -13.92 4.73 -1.10
CA THR A 58 -13.84 4.36 0.32
C THR A 58 -12.84 5.22 1.09
N VAL A 59 -11.74 5.67 0.47
CA VAL A 59 -10.64 6.36 1.18
C VAL A 59 -11.01 7.78 1.57
N ALA A 60 -11.69 8.54 0.70
CA ALA A 60 -12.20 9.87 1.04
C ALA A 60 -13.19 9.83 2.22
N ALA A 61 -13.96 8.74 2.34
CA ALA A 61 -14.86 8.51 3.47
C ALA A 61 -14.12 8.14 4.78
N HIS A 62 -12.86 7.68 4.73
CA HIS A 62 -12.06 7.34 5.92
C HIS A 62 -11.28 8.55 6.47
N ALA A 63 -11.04 9.57 5.66
CA ALA A 63 -10.38 10.82 6.09
C ALA A 63 -11.32 11.81 6.80
N ASP A 64 -12.63 11.50 6.88
CA ASP A 64 -13.70 12.43 7.33
C ASP A 64 -13.63 13.81 6.64
N ALA A 65 -13.18 13.82 5.38
CA ALA A 65 -12.97 15.04 4.63
C ALA A 65 -14.24 15.42 3.86
N ARG A 66 -14.57 16.71 3.87
CA ARG A 66 -15.74 17.24 3.15
C ARG A 66 -15.30 18.07 1.95
N PRO A 67 -15.89 17.86 0.76
CA PRO A 67 -15.62 18.74 -0.38
C PRO A 67 -15.94 20.18 -0.04
N VAL A 68 -15.01 21.09 -0.35
CA VAL A 68 -15.18 22.52 -0.12
C VAL A 68 -15.15 23.26 -1.46
N PRO A 69 -15.90 24.36 -1.60
CA PRO A 69 -15.81 25.16 -2.81
C PRO A 69 -14.44 25.88 -2.85
N PRO A 70 -13.88 26.17 -4.05
CA PRO A 70 -12.52 26.72 -4.17
C PRO A 70 -12.29 28.07 -3.47
N ASP A 71 -13.36 28.82 -3.22
CA ASP A 71 -13.36 30.12 -2.55
C ASP A 71 -13.39 30.03 -1.01
N ALA A 72 -13.68 28.86 -0.44
CA ALA A 72 -13.68 28.66 1.01
C ALA A 72 -12.28 28.87 1.63
N TYR A 73 -11.23 28.52 0.88
CA TYR A 73 -9.82 28.68 1.26
C TYR A 73 -9.05 29.31 0.09
N PRO A 74 -9.05 30.66 -0.04
CA PRO A 74 -8.50 31.33 -1.22
C PRO A 74 -7.01 31.03 -1.48
N ALA A 75 -6.19 30.95 -0.43
CA ALA A 75 -4.77 30.59 -0.53
C ALA A 75 -4.60 29.17 -1.10
N LEU A 76 -5.32 28.20 -0.53
CA LEU A 76 -5.32 26.81 -0.99
C LEU A 76 -5.84 26.68 -2.42
N GLY A 77 -6.97 27.30 -2.76
CA GLY A 77 -7.53 27.28 -4.12
C GLY A 77 -6.57 27.87 -5.15
N GLY A 78 -5.86 28.94 -4.78
CA GLY A 78 -4.79 29.54 -5.59
C GLY A 78 -3.60 28.60 -5.80
N ALA A 79 -3.08 28.02 -4.72
CA ALA A 79 -1.98 27.05 -4.75
C ALA A 79 -2.33 25.84 -5.65
N VAL A 80 -3.52 25.25 -5.45
CA VAL A 80 -4.01 24.13 -6.26
C VAL A 80 -4.10 24.49 -7.73
N THR A 81 -4.64 25.67 -8.06
CA THR A 81 -4.78 26.11 -9.46
C THR A 81 -3.41 26.30 -10.13
N ARG A 82 -2.46 26.92 -9.43
CA ARG A 82 -1.09 27.14 -9.94
C ARG A 82 -0.35 25.82 -10.14
N ALA A 83 -0.32 24.97 -9.12
CA ALA A 83 0.36 23.68 -9.17
C ALA A 83 -0.25 22.75 -10.24
N ALA A 84 -1.58 22.71 -10.36
CA ALA A 84 -2.26 21.92 -11.39
C ALA A 84 -1.87 22.39 -12.81
N ALA A 85 -1.79 23.70 -13.03
CA ALA A 85 -1.37 24.28 -14.29
C ALA A 85 0.11 24.00 -14.60
N GLN A 86 1.01 24.14 -13.62
CA GLN A 86 2.44 23.87 -13.79
C GLN A 86 2.74 22.40 -14.09
N LEU A 87 1.96 21.49 -13.49
CA LEU A 87 2.14 20.03 -13.62
C LEU A 87 1.33 19.41 -14.77
N ASP A 88 0.56 20.21 -15.50
CA ASP A 88 -0.34 19.77 -16.59
C ASP A 88 -1.31 18.66 -16.13
N VAL A 89 -1.96 18.88 -14.98
CA VAL A 89 -2.98 17.97 -14.44
C VAL A 89 -4.32 18.68 -14.25
N PRO A 90 -5.45 17.94 -14.34
CA PRO A 90 -6.76 18.51 -14.02
C PRO A 90 -6.81 19.02 -12.58
N VAL A 91 -7.51 20.14 -12.35
CA VAL A 91 -7.74 20.67 -11.00
C VAL A 91 -8.51 19.63 -10.18
N PRO A 92 -7.99 19.16 -9.04
CA PRO A 92 -8.64 18.15 -8.20
C PRO A 92 -9.87 18.73 -7.49
N THR A 93 -10.73 17.84 -7.00
CA THR A 93 -11.72 18.24 -5.99
C THR A 93 -11.01 18.46 -4.67
N ILE A 94 -11.12 19.66 -4.09
CA ILE A 94 -10.54 19.99 -2.80
C ILE A 94 -11.50 19.51 -1.71
N ALA A 95 -10.98 18.73 -0.76
CA ALA A 95 -11.70 18.33 0.44
C ALA A 95 -10.88 18.67 1.68
N VAL A 96 -11.56 19.16 2.73
CA VAL A 96 -10.91 19.55 3.98
C VAL A 96 -11.42 18.65 5.10
N SER A 97 -10.49 18.14 5.90
CA SER A 97 -10.77 17.39 7.13
C SER A 97 -10.70 18.32 8.34
N ASP A 98 -11.64 18.18 9.28
CA ASP A 98 -11.72 19.01 10.47
C ASP A 98 -10.64 18.69 11.54
N ARG A 99 -9.78 17.69 11.28
CA ARG A 99 -8.74 17.21 12.20
C ARG A 99 -7.64 18.26 12.44
N SER A 100 -7.12 18.25 13.66
CA SER A 100 -5.97 19.03 14.14
C SER A 100 -4.63 18.45 13.70
N ALA A 101 -4.56 17.13 13.51
CA ALA A 101 -3.36 16.46 13.02
C ALA A 101 -3.04 16.95 11.59
N PRO A 102 -1.80 17.38 11.29
CA PRO A 102 -1.42 17.76 9.94
C PRO A 102 -1.49 16.55 9.01
N GLU A 103 -2.35 16.61 7.99
CA GLU A 103 -2.59 15.56 6.98
C GLU A 103 -2.73 16.22 5.61
N ALA A 104 -1.95 15.74 4.63
CA ALA A 104 -2.09 16.12 3.22
C ALA A 104 -1.90 14.88 2.36
N LEU A 105 -2.87 14.60 1.49
CA LEU A 105 -2.84 13.43 0.61
C LEU A 105 -3.70 13.63 -0.64
N VAL A 106 -3.40 12.88 -1.70
CA VAL A 106 -4.28 12.74 -2.87
C VAL A 106 -4.85 11.33 -3.01
N VAL A 107 -6.17 11.28 -3.22
CA VAL A 107 -6.91 10.04 -3.52
C VAL A 107 -7.46 10.08 -4.93
N GLY A 108 -7.05 9.13 -5.76
CA GLY A 108 -7.69 8.89 -7.05
C GLY A 108 -6.81 8.04 -7.97
N PHE A 109 -7.45 7.24 -8.81
CA PHE A 109 -6.74 6.39 -9.75
C PHE A 109 -6.56 7.05 -11.13
N ARG A 110 -7.53 7.90 -11.51
CA ARG A 110 -7.54 8.62 -12.79
C ARG A 110 -7.30 10.11 -12.53
N PRO A 111 -6.39 10.78 -13.26
CA PRO A 111 -6.12 12.21 -13.07
C PRO A 111 -7.36 13.10 -13.20
N GLU A 112 -8.38 12.67 -13.94
CA GLU A 112 -9.63 13.40 -14.12
C GLU A 112 -10.59 13.29 -12.93
N ASN A 113 -10.33 12.38 -11.99
CA ASN A 113 -11.15 12.14 -10.82
C ASN A 113 -10.26 11.86 -9.59
N VAL A 114 -9.60 12.92 -9.13
CA VAL A 114 -8.77 12.96 -7.93
C VAL A 114 -9.34 13.92 -6.90
N HIS A 115 -9.21 13.54 -5.64
CA HIS A 115 -9.53 14.35 -4.48
C HIS A 115 -8.23 14.71 -3.76
N LEU A 116 -7.97 15.99 -3.59
CA LEU A 116 -6.91 16.50 -2.72
C LEU A 116 -7.51 16.73 -1.33
N VAL A 117 -6.98 16.03 -0.34
CA VAL A 117 -7.45 16.10 1.05
C VAL A 117 -6.38 16.79 1.88
N LEU A 118 -6.76 17.87 2.58
CA LEU A 118 -5.92 18.48 3.60
C LEU A 118 -6.69 18.61 4.92
N SER A 119 -6.02 18.45 6.05
CA SER A 119 -6.62 18.78 7.35
C SER A 119 -6.53 20.26 7.67
N ARG A 120 -7.38 20.74 8.59
CA ARG A 120 -7.21 22.07 9.20
C ARG A 120 -5.84 22.23 9.84
N GLY A 121 -5.34 21.18 10.49
CA GLY A 121 -3.97 21.14 11.03
C GLY A 121 -2.89 21.49 10.00
N THR A 122 -3.01 21.00 8.76
CA THR A 122 -2.06 21.36 7.69
C THR A 122 -2.27 22.78 7.18
N ILE A 123 -3.52 23.17 6.94
CA ILE A 123 -3.84 24.50 6.38
C ILE A 123 -3.42 25.61 7.35
N ASP A 124 -3.61 25.40 8.65
CA ASP A 124 -3.31 26.40 9.69
C ASP A 124 -1.82 26.44 10.04
N ALA A 125 -1.07 25.36 9.80
CA ALA A 125 0.34 25.26 10.13
C ALA A 125 1.28 25.81 9.05
N LEU A 126 0.91 25.70 7.77
CA LEU A 126 1.78 26.03 6.65
C LEU A 126 1.62 27.49 6.19
N GLU A 127 2.73 28.14 5.87
CA GLU A 127 2.72 29.42 5.15
C GLU A 127 2.30 29.24 3.68
N ASP A 128 2.01 30.33 2.97
CA ASP A 128 1.45 30.28 1.60
C ASP A 128 2.36 29.53 0.60
N ASP A 129 3.68 29.72 0.70
CA ASP A 129 4.68 29.07 -0.15
C ASP A 129 4.93 27.61 0.25
N GLU A 130 4.92 27.30 1.54
CA GLU A 130 4.95 25.94 2.08
C GLU A 130 3.72 25.13 1.64
N LEU A 131 2.53 25.75 1.72
CA LEU A 131 1.28 25.15 1.29
C LEU A 131 1.31 24.86 -0.22
N GLU A 132 1.79 25.81 -1.04
CA GLU A 132 1.95 25.59 -2.48
C GLU A 132 2.93 24.47 -2.78
N ALA A 133 4.04 24.37 -2.05
CA ALA A 133 5.01 23.29 -2.19
C ALA A 133 4.42 21.91 -1.85
N VAL A 134 3.65 21.80 -0.75
CA VAL A 134 2.96 20.56 -0.36
C VAL A 134 1.90 20.17 -1.38
N VAL A 135 1.09 21.13 -1.85
CA VAL A 135 0.10 20.88 -2.90
C VAL A 135 0.77 20.44 -4.20
N ALA A 136 1.89 21.05 -4.59
CA ALA A 136 2.66 20.64 -5.76
C ALA A 136 3.22 19.23 -5.62
N HIS A 137 3.68 18.83 -4.43
CA HIS A 137 4.09 17.45 -4.13
C HIS A 137 2.95 16.46 -4.31
N GLU A 138 1.79 16.74 -3.73
CA GLU A 138 0.61 15.90 -3.85
C GLU A 138 0.11 15.78 -5.31
N LEU A 139 0.15 16.88 -6.07
CA LEU A 139 -0.20 16.86 -7.48
C LEU A 139 0.89 16.21 -8.36
N ALA A 140 2.15 16.23 -7.93
CA ALA A 140 3.20 15.49 -8.61
C ALA A 140 2.92 13.98 -8.61
N HIS A 141 2.26 13.45 -7.56
CA HIS A 141 1.81 12.06 -7.57
C HIS A 141 0.76 11.76 -8.65
N VAL A 142 -0.13 12.73 -8.90
CA VAL A 142 -1.12 12.63 -9.99
C VAL A 142 -0.43 12.66 -11.34
N ALA A 143 0.47 13.65 -11.55
CA ALA A 143 1.22 13.82 -12.78
C ALA A 143 2.06 12.57 -13.12
N ASN A 144 2.72 12.01 -12.10
CA ASN A 144 3.55 10.81 -12.23
C ASN A 144 2.74 9.50 -12.27
N ARG A 145 1.41 9.55 -12.08
CA ARG A 145 0.49 8.40 -12.01
C ARG A 145 0.85 7.37 -10.94
N ASP A 146 1.25 7.86 -9.78
CA ASP A 146 1.67 7.08 -8.61
C ASP A 146 0.68 5.98 -8.24
N ALA A 147 -0.58 6.34 -8.07
CA ALA A 147 -1.63 5.42 -7.69
C ALA A 147 -1.74 4.22 -8.64
N MET A 148 -1.61 4.45 -9.96
CA MET A 148 -1.66 3.40 -10.96
C MET A 148 -0.41 2.50 -10.90
N VAL A 149 0.78 3.10 -10.82
CA VAL A 149 2.04 2.36 -10.78
C VAL A 149 2.13 1.52 -9.50
N MET A 150 1.78 2.09 -8.34
CA MET A 150 1.83 1.39 -7.06
C MET A 150 0.76 0.30 -6.96
N THR A 151 -0.43 0.51 -7.53
CA THR A 151 -1.45 -0.55 -7.63
C THR A 151 -0.96 -1.74 -8.46
N ALA A 152 -0.34 -1.49 -9.61
CA ALA A 152 0.25 -2.53 -10.44
C ALA A 152 1.39 -3.25 -9.69
N ALA A 153 2.30 -2.49 -9.07
CA ALA A 153 3.43 -3.01 -8.31
C ALA A 153 3.01 -3.86 -7.09
N ALA A 154 1.92 -3.49 -6.40
CA ALA A 154 1.41 -4.19 -5.23
C ALA A 154 0.65 -5.48 -5.56
N THR A 155 0.25 -5.68 -6.83
CA THR A 155 -0.50 -6.87 -7.28
C THR A 155 0.09 -8.22 -6.83
N PRO A 156 1.38 -8.54 -7.07
CA PRO A 156 1.97 -9.80 -6.62
C PRO A 156 1.90 -9.99 -5.10
N VAL A 157 2.07 -8.90 -4.36
CA VAL A 157 2.02 -8.90 -2.89
C VAL A 157 0.61 -9.19 -2.39
N VAL A 158 -0.41 -8.53 -2.95
CA VAL A 158 -1.81 -8.76 -2.58
C VAL A 158 -2.24 -10.18 -2.94
N LEU A 159 -1.87 -10.67 -4.13
CA LEU A 159 -2.21 -12.02 -4.56
C LEU A 159 -1.53 -13.09 -3.69
N ALA A 160 -0.25 -12.91 -3.37
CA ALA A 160 0.46 -13.81 -2.47
C ALA A 160 -0.13 -13.80 -1.05
N ARG A 161 -0.53 -12.63 -0.51
CA ARG A 161 -1.24 -12.55 0.79
C ARG A 161 -2.58 -13.29 0.75
N ALA A 162 -3.38 -13.08 -0.29
CA ALA A 162 -4.67 -13.75 -0.44
C ALA A 162 -4.49 -15.28 -0.54
N LEU A 163 -3.51 -15.75 -1.31
CA LEU A 163 -3.20 -17.16 -1.48
C LEU A 163 -2.67 -17.78 -0.16
N LYS A 164 -1.73 -17.12 0.52
CA LYS A 164 -1.21 -17.55 1.83
C LYS A 164 -2.33 -17.70 2.87
N SER A 165 -3.23 -16.71 2.96
CA SER A 165 -4.30 -16.74 3.97
C SER A 165 -5.30 -17.88 3.75
N LYS A 166 -5.59 -18.23 2.50
CA LYS A 166 -6.40 -19.42 2.17
C LYS A 166 -5.61 -20.71 2.40
N ALA A 167 -4.34 -20.74 2.04
CA ALA A 167 -3.46 -21.89 2.24
C ALA A 167 -3.31 -22.26 3.71
N SER A 168 -3.11 -21.29 4.59
CA SER A 168 -3.02 -21.56 6.03
C SER A 168 -4.33 -22.08 6.61
N ARG A 169 -5.48 -21.55 6.16
CA ARG A 169 -6.80 -22.04 6.59
C ARG A 169 -7.08 -23.47 6.14
N LEU A 170 -6.69 -23.84 4.91
CA LEU A 170 -7.01 -25.14 4.33
C LEU A 170 -5.96 -26.23 4.64
N ALA A 171 -4.70 -25.85 4.79
CA ALA A 171 -3.64 -26.77 5.22
C ALA A 171 -3.73 -27.11 6.71
N PHE A 172 -4.17 -26.15 7.54
CA PHE A 172 -4.22 -26.28 9.01
C PHE A 172 -5.63 -26.20 9.59
N ALA A 173 -6.69 -26.42 8.79
CA ALA A 173 -8.03 -26.65 9.31
C ALA A 173 -7.96 -27.84 10.29
N ARG A 174 -7.97 -27.54 11.59
CA ARG A 174 -7.97 -28.55 12.64
C ARG A 174 -9.35 -29.20 12.66
N PRO A 175 -9.46 -30.53 12.48
CA PRO A 175 -10.67 -31.22 12.89
C PRO A 175 -10.82 -31.04 14.40
N ASP A 176 -12.03 -30.76 14.83
CA ASP A 176 -12.46 -30.38 16.16
C ASP A 176 -11.86 -31.34 17.24
N GLU A 177 -10.83 -30.88 17.95
CA GLU A 177 -10.11 -31.66 18.98
C GLU A 177 -10.91 -31.69 20.29
N THR A 178 -11.96 -32.50 20.37
CA THR A 178 -12.60 -32.83 21.67
C THR A 178 -12.81 -34.32 21.92
N GLU A 179 -12.61 -35.20 20.92
CA GLU A 179 -12.56 -36.65 21.16
C GLU A 179 -11.12 -37.15 21.05
N SER A 180 -10.61 -37.75 22.13
CA SER A 180 -9.35 -38.49 22.09
C SER A 180 -9.46 -39.61 21.04
N LEU A 181 -8.38 -39.84 20.28
CA LEU A 181 -8.28 -40.90 19.28
C LEU A 181 -8.77 -42.26 19.83
N THR A 182 -8.54 -42.50 21.12
CA THR A 182 -9.00 -43.68 21.88
C THR A 182 -10.51 -43.72 22.12
N ALA A 183 -11.19 -42.59 22.34
CA ALA A 183 -12.65 -42.51 22.47
C ALA A 183 -13.35 -42.72 21.12
N PHE A 184 -12.80 -42.16 20.05
CA PHE A 184 -13.30 -42.32 18.69
C PHE A 184 -13.20 -43.79 18.19
N LEU A 185 -12.04 -44.42 18.40
CA LEU A 185 -11.79 -45.83 18.07
C LEU A 185 -12.76 -46.79 18.78
N ARG A 186 -13.17 -46.47 20.00
CA ARG A 186 -14.09 -47.28 20.81
C ARG A 186 -15.54 -47.23 20.33
N ARG A 187 -15.98 -46.12 19.72
CA ARG A 187 -17.39 -45.85 19.39
C ARG A 187 -17.80 -46.29 17.98
N SER A 188 -16.87 -46.35 17.02
CA SER A 188 -17.19 -46.72 15.63
C SER A 188 -15.99 -47.30 14.87
N PRO A 189 -15.57 -48.54 15.15
CA PRO A 189 -14.44 -49.18 14.46
C PRO A 189 -14.64 -49.27 12.94
N GLY A 190 -15.89 -49.40 12.47
CA GLY A 190 -16.21 -49.41 11.03
C GLY A 190 -16.09 -48.05 10.33
N LYS A 191 -16.13 -46.93 11.07
CA LYS A 191 -15.94 -45.59 10.50
C LYS A 191 -14.47 -45.17 10.49
N PHE A 192 -13.64 -45.75 11.34
CA PHE A 192 -12.20 -45.48 11.41
C PHE A 192 -11.51 -45.66 10.05
N VAL A 193 -11.79 -46.77 9.35
CA VAL A 193 -11.27 -47.02 8.01
C VAL A 193 -11.67 -45.90 7.04
N GLY A 194 -12.90 -45.40 7.12
CA GLY A 194 -13.37 -44.27 6.31
C GLY A 194 -12.64 -42.95 6.60
N TYR A 195 -12.42 -42.61 7.87
CA TYR A 195 -11.66 -41.40 8.24
C TYR A 195 -10.17 -41.49 7.92
N THR A 196 -9.55 -42.67 8.10
CA THR A 196 -8.15 -42.90 7.72
C THR A 196 -7.97 -42.82 6.20
N LEU A 197 -8.86 -43.44 5.42
CA LEU A 197 -8.85 -43.35 3.95
C LEU A 197 -9.11 -41.91 3.47
N MET A 198 -10.04 -41.19 4.10
CA MET A 198 -10.30 -39.78 3.80
C MET A 198 -9.11 -38.88 4.16
N GLY A 199 -8.42 -39.16 5.26
CA GLY A 199 -7.18 -38.48 5.67
C GLY A 199 -6.04 -38.70 4.68
N ILE A 200 -5.84 -39.94 4.20
CA ILE A 200 -4.85 -40.29 3.18
C ILE A 200 -5.21 -39.63 1.83
N ALA A 201 -6.49 -39.66 1.44
CA ALA A 201 -6.98 -39.01 0.23
C ALA A 201 -6.80 -37.48 0.26
N ALA A 202 -6.78 -36.87 1.44
CA ALA A 202 -6.53 -35.43 1.62
C ALA A 202 -5.03 -35.05 1.63
N VAL A 203 -4.10 -36.02 1.69
CA VAL A 203 -2.64 -35.73 1.73
C VAL A 203 -2.16 -34.95 0.49
N PRO A 204 -2.51 -35.32 -0.76
CA PRO A 204 -2.12 -34.56 -1.94
C PRO A 204 -2.64 -33.11 -1.92
N GLN A 205 -3.87 -32.93 -1.43
CA GLN A 205 -4.49 -31.61 -1.29
C GLN A 205 -3.76 -30.76 -0.24
N ARG A 206 -3.37 -31.34 0.90
CA ARG A 206 -2.59 -30.65 1.94
C ARG A 206 -1.18 -30.28 1.46
N LEU A 207 -0.51 -31.20 0.76
CA LEU A 207 0.79 -30.94 0.15
C LEU A 207 0.72 -29.79 -0.85
N LEU A 208 -0.35 -29.74 -1.65
CA LEU A 208 -0.56 -28.66 -2.60
C LEU A 208 -0.73 -27.30 -1.92
N TRP A 209 -1.54 -27.22 -0.85
CA TRP A 209 -1.68 -25.99 -0.08
C TRP A 209 -0.37 -25.57 0.59
N PHE A 210 0.46 -26.52 1.00
CA PHE A 210 1.80 -26.25 1.50
C PHE A 210 2.70 -25.64 0.42
N LEU A 211 2.67 -26.17 -0.81
CA LEU A 211 3.41 -25.63 -1.96
C LEU A 211 2.96 -24.21 -2.32
N PHE A 212 1.64 -23.96 -2.39
CA PHE A 212 1.11 -22.62 -2.64
C PHE A 212 1.45 -21.64 -1.50
N GLY A 213 1.41 -22.11 -0.25
CA GLY A 213 1.85 -21.34 0.91
C GLY A 213 3.32 -20.96 0.81
N GLY A 214 4.19 -21.92 0.48
CA GLY A 214 5.62 -21.71 0.28
C GLY A 214 5.92 -20.71 -0.85
N LEU A 215 5.30 -20.90 -2.01
CA LEU A 215 5.43 -19.96 -3.13
C LEU A 215 5.00 -18.55 -2.74
N SER A 216 3.87 -18.42 -2.04
CA SER A 216 3.39 -17.13 -1.55
C SER A 216 4.38 -16.47 -0.59
N LEU A 217 5.02 -17.23 0.31
CA LEU A 217 6.04 -16.70 1.20
C LEU A 217 7.26 -16.18 0.45
N VAL A 218 7.73 -16.90 -0.57
CA VAL A 218 8.84 -16.46 -1.43
C VAL A 218 8.47 -15.17 -2.15
N THR A 219 7.28 -15.10 -2.75
CA THR A 219 6.81 -13.88 -3.42
C THR A 219 6.72 -12.70 -2.45
N LEU A 220 6.22 -12.90 -1.23
CA LEU A 220 6.16 -11.83 -0.23
C LEU A 220 7.56 -11.37 0.19
N ALA A 221 8.50 -12.29 0.37
CA ALA A 221 9.88 -11.97 0.74
C ALA A 221 10.60 -11.14 -0.33
N LEU A 222 10.29 -11.36 -1.61
CA LEU A 222 10.93 -10.65 -2.73
C LEU A 222 10.17 -9.38 -3.15
N ALA A 223 8.85 -9.46 -3.27
CA ALA A 223 8.05 -8.37 -3.82
C ALA A 223 7.81 -7.24 -2.82
N THR A 224 7.67 -7.53 -1.52
CA THR A 224 7.45 -6.47 -0.51
C THR A 224 8.60 -5.46 -0.46
N PRO A 225 9.88 -5.87 -0.34
CA PRO A 225 10.97 -4.89 -0.36
C PRO A 225 11.13 -4.20 -1.71
N ALA A 226 10.84 -4.88 -2.82
CA ALA A 226 10.85 -4.25 -4.15
C ALA A 226 9.79 -3.14 -4.27
N VAL A 227 8.58 -3.38 -3.75
CA VAL A 227 7.52 -2.35 -3.68
C VAL A 227 7.93 -1.21 -2.75
N ALA A 228 8.53 -1.49 -1.59
CA ALA A 228 9.01 -0.45 -0.68
C ALA A 228 10.10 0.44 -1.33
N VAL A 229 11.05 -0.17 -2.04
CA VAL A 229 12.07 0.58 -2.81
C VAL A 229 11.44 1.43 -3.90
N LEU A 230 10.45 0.90 -4.62
CA LEU A 230 9.74 1.66 -5.65
C LEU A 230 9.00 2.85 -5.03
N SER A 231 8.27 2.63 -3.94
CA SER A 231 7.54 3.67 -3.19
C SER A 231 8.45 4.83 -2.82
N ARG A 232 9.57 4.55 -2.15
CA ARG A 232 10.54 5.60 -1.76
C ARG A 232 11.13 6.32 -2.97
N GLY A 233 11.38 5.60 -4.06
CA GLY A 233 11.87 6.21 -5.29
C GLY A 233 10.86 7.16 -5.93
N ARG A 234 9.56 6.92 -5.73
CA ARG A 234 8.48 7.75 -6.25
C ARG A 234 8.21 8.98 -5.37
N GLU A 235 8.32 8.86 -4.05
CA GLU A 235 8.36 10.01 -3.14
C GLU A 235 9.47 11.01 -3.51
N LEU A 236 10.69 10.52 -3.69
CA LEU A 236 11.82 11.37 -4.10
C LEU A 236 11.67 11.95 -5.51
N ALA A 237 10.88 11.30 -6.38
CA ALA A 237 10.55 11.85 -7.68
C ALA A 237 9.50 12.95 -7.56
N ALA A 238 8.49 12.77 -6.70
CA ALA A 238 7.48 13.78 -6.39
C ALA A 238 8.12 15.03 -5.76
N ASP A 239 9.05 14.87 -4.80
CA ASP A 239 9.83 15.97 -4.22
C ASP A 239 10.53 16.82 -5.27
N ARG A 240 11.21 16.17 -6.21
CA ARG A 240 11.89 16.87 -7.32
C ARG A 240 10.91 17.55 -8.24
N THR A 241 9.85 16.86 -8.64
CA THR A 241 8.82 17.41 -9.54
C THR A 241 8.18 18.64 -8.92
N ALA A 242 7.81 18.59 -7.63
CA ALA A 242 7.26 19.72 -6.90
C ALA A 242 8.25 20.88 -6.82
N ALA A 243 9.48 20.63 -6.37
CA ALA A 243 10.51 21.65 -6.26
C ALA A 243 10.79 22.35 -7.61
N THR A 244 10.84 21.58 -8.71
CA THR A 244 11.04 22.15 -10.05
C THR A 244 9.81 22.90 -10.59
N ALA A 245 8.60 22.49 -10.20
CA ALA A 245 7.37 23.15 -10.62
C ALA A 245 7.21 24.49 -9.91
N THR A 246 7.39 24.51 -8.58
CA THR A 246 7.26 25.72 -7.77
C THR A 246 8.50 26.62 -7.84
N GLY A 247 9.65 26.09 -8.24
CA GLY A 247 10.94 26.79 -8.25
C GLY A 247 11.48 27.08 -6.85
N SER A 248 11.04 26.32 -5.84
CA SER A 248 11.36 26.55 -4.44
C SER A 248 11.60 25.25 -3.65
N PRO A 249 12.75 24.57 -3.83
CA PRO A 249 13.12 23.40 -3.03
C PRO A 249 13.11 23.70 -1.52
N ALA A 250 13.50 24.92 -1.14
CA ALA A 250 13.53 25.39 0.24
C ALA A 250 12.12 25.47 0.88
N ALA A 251 11.10 25.87 0.12
CA ALA A 251 9.72 25.94 0.64
C ALA A 251 9.19 24.54 0.97
N LEU A 252 9.46 23.54 0.11
CA LEU A 252 9.12 22.15 0.41
C LEU A 252 9.90 21.64 1.62
N ALA A 253 11.19 21.95 1.73
CA ALA A 253 12.00 21.56 2.87
C ALA A 253 11.52 22.20 4.18
N SER A 254 11.09 23.47 4.14
CA SER A 254 10.48 24.17 5.28
C SER A 254 9.17 23.51 5.68
N ALA A 255 8.27 23.29 4.73
CA ALA A 255 6.98 22.63 4.96
C ALA A 255 7.13 21.26 5.62
N LEU A 256 8.10 20.44 5.17
CA LEU A 256 8.35 19.13 5.77
C LEU A 256 8.78 19.22 7.24
N ARG A 257 9.56 20.25 7.63
CA ARG A 257 9.92 20.47 9.04
C ARG A 257 8.72 20.95 9.86
N THR A 258 7.98 21.93 9.34
CA THR A 258 6.77 22.47 9.97
C THR A 258 5.75 21.37 10.26
N LEU A 259 5.53 20.46 9.31
CA LEU A 259 4.62 19.33 9.49
C LEU A 259 5.18 18.27 10.46
N GLU A 260 6.49 17.98 10.42
CA GLU A 260 7.12 17.04 11.36
C GLU A 260 7.02 17.54 12.81
N ASP A 261 7.27 18.83 13.04
CA ASP A 261 7.10 19.49 14.33
C ASP A 261 5.61 19.47 14.76
N GLY A 262 4.70 19.77 13.84
CA GLY A 262 3.25 19.69 14.09
C GLY A 262 2.78 18.29 14.51
N ILE A 263 3.34 17.22 13.91
CA ILE A 263 3.04 15.83 14.31
C ILE A 263 3.57 15.56 15.73
N ALA A 264 4.75 16.06 16.07
CA ALA A 264 5.33 15.88 17.41
C ALA A 264 4.47 16.53 18.50
N GLU A 265 3.87 17.69 18.21
CA GLU A 265 3.03 18.46 19.13
C GLU A 265 1.58 17.96 19.22
N THR A 266 1.04 17.34 18.16
CA THR A 266 -0.35 16.86 18.09
C THR A 266 -0.64 15.78 19.15
N PRO A 267 -1.77 15.82 19.90
CA PRO A 267 -2.16 14.79 20.87
C PRO A 267 -2.27 13.36 20.31
N ALA A 268 -2.04 12.35 21.17
CA ALA A 268 -2.01 10.93 20.76
C ALA A 268 -3.36 10.39 20.27
N GLU A 269 -4.44 11.01 20.70
CA GLU A 269 -5.79 10.63 20.31
C GLU A 269 -6.07 11.05 18.87
N ASP A 270 -5.77 12.31 18.55
CA ASP A 270 -5.93 12.89 17.22
C ASP A 270 -5.07 12.17 16.16
N LEU A 271 -3.81 11.82 16.50
CA LEU A 271 -2.96 11.02 15.62
C LEU A 271 -3.51 9.61 15.37
N ARG A 272 -4.14 8.98 16.38
CA ARG A 272 -4.77 7.66 16.21
C ARG A 272 -6.00 7.74 15.32
N GLU A 273 -6.76 8.82 15.38
CA GLU A 273 -7.89 9.04 14.48
C GLU A 273 -7.42 9.22 13.02
N ALA A 274 -6.31 9.95 12.83
CA ALA A 274 -5.68 10.14 11.53
C ALA A 274 -4.88 8.91 11.03
N SER A 275 -4.52 7.98 11.91
CA SER A 275 -3.68 6.81 11.57
C SER A 275 -4.26 5.91 10.48
N SER A 276 -5.58 5.91 10.30
CA SER A 276 -6.27 5.11 9.26
C SER A 276 -5.95 5.55 7.83
N VAL A 277 -5.46 6.78 7.65
CA VAL A 277 -5.11 7.39 6.35
C VAL A 277 -3.65 7.85 6.28
N SER A 278 -2.93 7.84 7.41
CA SER A 278 -1.49 8.15 7.56
C SER A 278 -0.57 7.54 6.49
N SER A 279 -0.85 6.32 6.02
CA SER A 279 -0.02 5.66 4.99
C SER A 279 -0.02 6.36 3.62
N LEU A 280 -0.97 7.27 3.38
CA LEU A 280 -1.12 8.04 2.15
C LEU A 280 -0.71 9.51 2.32
N SER A 281 -0.43 9.94 3.55
CA SER A 281 -0.02 11.31 3.84
C SER A 281 1.45 11.54 3.47
N ILE A 282 1.79 12.78 3.10
CA ILE A 282 3.16 13.23 2.80
C ILE A 282 4.17 12.89 3.90
N LEU A 283 3.72 12.82 5.16
CA LEU A 283 4.49 12.38 6.32
C LEU A 283 3.72 11.32 7.11
N PRO A 284 4.41 10.32 7.70
CA PRO A 284 3.78 9.37 8.60
C PRO A 284 3.30 10.07 9.87
N LEU A 285 2.01 9.90 10.21
CA LEU A 285 1.35 10.53 11.37
C LEU A 285 1.54 9.74 12.68
N ASP A 286 2.61 8.96 12.77
CA ASP A 286 2.95 8.18 13.97
C ASP A 286 4.00 8.94 14.79
N ARG A 287 3.89 8.92 16.13
CA ARG A 287 4.93 9.56 16.94
C ARG A 287 6.27 8.82 16.86
N PRO A 288 7.41 9.53 16.89
CA PRO A 288 8.72 8.92 17.06
C PRO A 288 8.78 8.12 18.38
N GLY A 289 8.61 6.80 18.31
CA GLY A 289 8.63 5.89 19.46
C GLY A 289 7.41 4.97 19.61
N ASP A 290 6.32 5.21 18.88
CA ASP A 290 5.06 4.46 18.97
C ASP A 290 5.02 3.17 18.11
N ASP A 291 6.18 2.57 17.83
CA ASP A 291 6.44 1.34 17.02
C ASP A 291 5.61 0.09 17.40
N ALA A 292 4.61 0.20 18.28
CA ALA A 292 3.87 -0.91 18.86
C ALA A 292 2.42 -1.08 18.36
N THR A 293 1.73 -0.11 17.73
CA THR A 293 0.25 -0.25 17.60
C THR A 293 -0.46 0.17 16.31
N ALA A 294 0.15 0.87 15.35
CA ALA A 294 -0.56 1.37 14.17
C ALA A 294 -0.42 0.54 12.87
N ALA A 295 -0.17 -0.77 12.96
CA ALA A 295 -0.21 -1.68 11.80
C ALA A 295 -1.64 -2.15 11.50
N GLY A 296 -2.52 -1.20 11.18
CA GLY A 296 -3.97 -1.39 11.15
C GLY A 296 -4.64 -1.28 9.79
N THR A 297 -4.06 -1.75 8.68
CA THR A 297 -4.80 -2.26 7.47
C THR A 297 -3.87 -2.62 6.29
N ALA A 298 -2.88 -3.48 6.52
CA ALA A 298 -2.30 -4.26 5.42
C ALA A 298 -1.74 -5.57 5.98
N GLY A 299 -2.63 -6.53 6.24
CA GLY A 299 -2.35 -7.83 6.87
C GLY A 299 -0.89 -8.28 6.86
N SER A 300 -0.18 -7.96 7.94
CA SER A 300 1.09 -8.57 8.32
C SER A 300 1.00 -8.92 9.79
N THR A 301 0.48 -10.12 10.06
CA THR A 301 0.92 -10.87 11.24
C THR A 301 2.39 -11.21 11.04
N VAL A 302 3.28 -10.33 11.47
CA VAL A 302 4.62 -10.69 11.93
C VAL A 302 4.77 -10.04 13.30
N SER A 303 4.65 -10.93 14.29
CA SER A 303 5.02 -10.79 15.69
C SER A 303 6.00 -9.66 15.99
N GLY A 304 5.57 -8.77 16.89
CA GLY A 304 6.41 -7.69 17.42
C GLY A 304 7.74 -8.18 17.99
N LYS A 305 8.80 -7.42 17.65
CA LYS A 305 10.06 -7.26 18.39
C LYS A 305 10.96 -6.31 17.59
N ARG A 306 11.21 -5.11 18.15
CA ARG A 306 12.28 -4.15 17.82
C ARG A 306 12.80 -4.23 16.37
N GLY A 307 12.16 -3.51 15.45
CA GLY A 307 12.60 -3.47 14.08
C GLY A 307 13.97 -2.82 13.94
N GLY A 308 14.98 -3.63 13.63
CA GLY A 308 16.33 -3.14 13.34
C GLY A 308 16.37 -2.25 12.09
N ARG A 309 17.49 -1.56 11.86
CA ARG A 309 17.75 -0.73 10.66
C ARG A 309 17.40 -1.47 9.36
N LEU A 310 17.57 -2.79 9.32
CA LEU A 310 17.24 -3.66 8.20
C LEU A 310 15.73 -3.79 7.94
N GLU A 311 14.89 -3.84 8.97
CA GLU A 311 13.44 -3.96 8.80
C GLU A 311 12.84 -2.67 8.24
N ARG A 312 13.27 -1.51 8.76
CA ARG A 312 12.90 -0.21 8.19
C ARG A 312 13.35 -0.07 6.72
N LEU A 313 14.56 -0.49 6.40
CA LEU A 313 15.06 -0.49 5.01
C LEU A 313 14.21 -1.37 4.07
N LEU A 314 13.67 -2.48 4.57
CA LEU A 314 12.92 -3.45 3.77
C LEU A 314 11.41 -3.16 3.68
N PHE A 315 10.82 -2.47 4.67
CA PHE A 315 9.36 -2.33 4.77
C PHE A 315 8.84 -0.90 4.86
N ALA A 316 9.68 0.11 5.11
CA ALA A 316 9.24 1.51 5.11
C ALA A 316 8.93 1.97 3.68
N THR A 317 7.71 2.46 3.44
CA THR A 317 7.26 2.97 2.14
C THR A 317 7.67 4.42 1.89
N HIS A 318 7.97 5.16 2.96
CA HIS A 318 8.43 6.54 2.93
C HIS A 318 9.93 6.65 3.21
N PRO A 319 10.68 7.52 2.51
CA PRO A 319 12.03 7.89 2.91
C PRO A 319 12.00 8.68 4.22
N SER A 320 13.10 8.71 4.97
CA SER A 320 13.15 9.54 6.19
C SER A 320 13.15 11.02 5.84
N THR A 321 12.63 11.86 6.72
CA THR A 321 12.56 13.31 6.54
C THR A 321 13.95 13.87 6.26
N GLU A 322 14.98 13.44 7.01
CA GLU A 322 16.35 13.92 6.82
C GLU A 322 16.86 13.61 5.42
N ARG A 323 16.53 12.43 4.86
CA ARG A 323 16.96 12.06 3.53
C ARG A 323 16.30 12.90 2.44
N ARG A 324 15.04 13.31 2.64
CA ARG A 324 14.34 14.23 1.73
C ARG A 324 14.96 15.62 1.80
N LEU A 325 15.22 16.12 3.02
CA LEU A 325 15.86 17.41 3.26
C LEU A 325 17.27 17.50 2.63
N GLU A 326 18.09 16.44 2.73
CA GLU A 326 19.39 16.36 2.05
C GLU A 326 19.26 16.55 0.53
N ILE A 327 18.29 15.86 -0.09
CA ILE A 327 18.09 15.92 -1.54
C ILE A 327 17.57 17.28 -1.98
N LEU A 328 16.69 17.92 -1.20
CA LEU A 328 16.18 19.26 -1.50
C LEU A 328 17.29 20.31 -1.39
N ALA A 329 18.17 20.20 -0.39
CA ALA A 329 19.33 21.07 -0.26
C ALA A 329 20.31 20.92 -1.43
N ASP A 330 20.53 19.69 -1.92
CA ASP A 330 21.36 19.43 -3.11
C ASP A 330 20.75 20.06 -4.38
N LEU A 331 19.42 20.05 -4.52
CA LEU A 331 18.73 20.69 -5.65
C LEU A 331 18.88 22.20 -5.62
N GLU A 332 18.65 22.82 -4.46
CA GLU A 332 18.82 24.26 -4.25
C GLU A 332 20.25 24.71 -4.57
N ALA A 333 21.25 23.97 -4.11
CA ALA A 333 22.64 24.24 -4.41
C ALA A 333 22.97 24.12 -5.92
N THR A 334 22.28 23.23 -6.63
CA THR A 334 22.44 23.04 -8.07
C THR A 334 21.80 24.18 -8.87
N GLU A 335 20.60 24.61 -8.49
CA GLU A 335 19.90 25.74 -9.12
C GLU A 335 20.64 27.07 -8.88
N ALA A 336 21.21 27.27 -7.70
CA ALA A 336 22.03 28.44 -7.40
C ALA A 336 23.33 28.53 -8.23
N ALA A 337 23.77 27.41 -8.83
CA ALA A 337 24.99 27.32 -9.62
C ALA A 337 24.77 27.51 -11.14
N THR A 338 23.52 27.53 -11.61
CA THR A 338 23.13 27.67 -13.03
C THR A 338 22.65 29.08 -13.36
#